data_AF-A0A535YD19-F1
#
_entry.id   AF-A0A535YD19-F1
#
_cell.length_a   1.000
_cell.length_b   1.000
_cell.length_c   1.000
_cell.angle_alpha   90.00
_cell.angle_beta   90.00
_cell.angle_gamma   90.00
#
_symmetry.space_group_name_H-M   'P 1'
#
loop_
_entity.id
_entity.type
_entity.pdbx_description
1 polymer ?
#
loop_
_entity_poly.entity_id
_entity_poly.type
_entity_poly.pdbx_seq_one_letter_code
_entity_poly.pdbx_strand_id
1 'polypeptide(L)'
;MTIDSPTHTAVLLVRLGERQYGLPLAIVERVLPMAAVLQLPDSDEGLLGVLNLHGEILPVMDPHQRLGLARPVLAAEQRLVLLRSYTRFLQHTSPTITRVLRLGESIVPVLAATALEPRGSRP
;
A
#
# COMPACT_ATOMS: atom_id res chain seq x y z
N MET A 1 32.33 -18.87 9.13
CA MET A 1 31.78 -17.53 9.38
C MET A 1 30.87 -17.21 8.21
N THR A 2 29.59 -17.54 8.34
CA THR A 2 28.60 -17.42 7.26
C THR A 2 28.27 -15.94 7.09
N ILE A 3 28.61 -15.41 5.92
CA ILE A 3 28.25 -14.07 5.49
C ILE A 3 26.74 -14.04 5.34
N ASP A 4 26.06 -13.28 6.20
CA ASP A 4 24.63 -12.98 6.09
C ASP A 4 24.41 -12.34 4.71
N SER A 5 23.81 -13.09 3.80
CA SER A 5 23.53 -12.61 2.44
C SER A 5 22.45 -11.53 2.55
N PRO A 6 22.61 -10.36 1.89
CA PRO A 6 21.61 -9.30 1.97
C PRO A 6 20.26 -9.88 1.52
N THR A 7 19.31 -9.95 2.44
CA THR A 7 17.95 -10.39 2.15
C THR A 7 17.31 -9.31 1.31
N HIS A 8 17.31 -9.51 -0.01
CA HIS A 8 16.76 -8.56 -0.97
C HIS A 8 15.25 -8.47 -0.73
N THR A 9 14.79 -7.29 -0.29
CA THR A 9 13.37 -7.05 0.00
C THR A 9 12.74 -6.31 -1.17
N ALA A 10 11.84 -6.98 -1.90
CA ALA A 10 11.05 -6.33 -2.94
C ALA A 10 10.02 -5.38 -2.32
N VAL A 11 9.87 -4.19 -2.93
CA VAL A 11 8.97 -3.14 -2.46
C VAL A 11 8.16 -2.54 -3.60
N LEU A 12 6.91 -2.22 -3.34
CA LEU A 12 6.08 -1.40 -4.21
C LEU A 12 6.28 0.07 -3.85
N LEU A 13 6.87 0.86 -4.75
CA LEU A 13 6.99 2.30 -4.57
C LEU A 13 5.69 2.99 -4.96
N VAL A 14 5.24 3.89 -4.10
CA VAL A 14 3.97 4.61 -4.28
C VAL A 14 4.17 6.08 -3.96
N ARG A 15 3.60 6.96 -4.77
CA ARG A 15 3.66 8.40 -4.53
C ARG A 15 2.46 8.84 -3.70
N LEU A 16 2.71 9.54 -2.59
CA LEU A 16 1.70 10.20 -1.76
C LEU A 16 2.11 11.66 -1.59
N GLY A 17 1.36 12.58 -2.20
CA GLY A 17 1.80 13.96 -2.40
C GLY A 17 3.16 14.02 -3.11
N GLU A 18 4.08 14.80 -2.56
CA GLU A 18 5.43 15.00 -3.11
C GLU A 18 6.45 13.92 -2.69
N ARG A 19 6.04 12.90 -1.93
CA ARG A 19 6.94 11.91 -1.35
C ARG A 19 6.67 10.50 -1.89
N GLN A 20 7.74 9.72 -2.03
CA GLN A 20 7.66 8.30 -2.35
C GLN A 20 7.75 7.46 -1.08
N TYR A 21 6.90 6.44 -0.99
CA TYR A 21 6.84 5.47 0.09
C TYR A 21 7.00 4.07 -0.47
N GLY A 22 7.66 3.18 0.29
CA GLY A 22 7.80 1.76 -0.07
C GLY A 22 6.86 0.90 0.76
N LEU A 23 6.05 0.08 0.08
CA LEU A 23 5.25 -0.98 0.69
C LEU A 23 5.95 -2.31 0.46
N PRO A 24 6.20 -3.15 1.48
CA PRO A 24 6.79 -4.47 1.27
C PRO A 24 5.91 -5.28 0.32
N LEU A 25 6.48 -5.81 -0.77
CA LEU A 25 5.69 -6.52 -1.76
C LEU A 25 5.06 -7.79 -1.17
N ALA A 26 5.67 -8.36 -0.14
CA ALA A 26 5.16 -9.53 0.61
C ALA A 26 3.76 -9.33 1.22
N ILE A 27 3.33 -8.09 1.47
CA ILE A 27 2.00 -7.78 2.00
C ILE A 27 1.04 -7.24 0.94
N VAL A 28 1.53 -6.96 -0.27
CA VAL A 28 0.71 -6.46 -1.38
C VAL A 28 0.07 -7.66 -2.07
N GLU A 29 -1.26 -7.73 -2.04
CA GLU A 29 -1.98 -8.76 -2.76
C GLU A 29 -2.20 -8.34 -4.21
N ARG A 30 -2.76 -7.14 -4.43
CA ARG A 30 -3.13 -6.63 -5.77
C ARG A 30 -3.09 -5.11 -5.82
N VAL A 31 -2.82 -4.58 -7.00
CA VAL A 31 -3.06 -3.17 -7.33
C VAL A 31 -4.30 -3.10 -8.23
N LEU A 32 -5.27 -2.30 -7.82
CA LEU A 32 -6.57 -2.14 -8.48
C LEU A 32 -6.71 -0.70 -8.99
N PRO A 33 -7.45 -0.48 -10.09
CA PRO A 33 -7.85 0.87 -10.49
C PRO A 33 -8.69 1.54 -9.38
N MET A 34 -8.76 2.87 -9.37
CA MET A 34 -9.68 3.57 -8.50
C MET A 34 -11.12 3.13 -8.79
N ALA A 35 -11.87 2.88 -7.73
CA ALA A 35 -13.27 2.49 -7.79
C ALA A 35 -14.10 3.34 -6.81
N ALA A 36 -15.41 3.36 -6.99
CA ALA A 36 -16.31 4.05 -6.07
C ALA A 36 -16.21 3.44 -4.67
N VAL A 37 -15.92 4.27 -3.68
CA VAL A 37 -15.90 3.89 -2.27
C VAL A 37 -17.20 4.37 -1.64
N LEU A 38 -17.93 3.45 -1.02
CA LEU A 38 -19.13 3.77 -0.26
C LEU A 38 -18.71 4.34 1.09
N GLN A 39 -18.87 5.65 1.27
CA GLN A 39 -18.58 6.32 2.54
C GLN A 39 -19.59 5.84 3.59
N LEU A 40 -19.08 5.54 4.79
CA LEU A 40 -19.92 5.18 5.92
C LEU A 40 -20.22 6.43 6.75
N PRO A 41 -21.44 6.56 7.30
CA PRO A 41 -21.73 7.59 8.30
C PRO A 41 -20.82 7.37 9.52
N ASP A 42 -20.37 8.46 10.14
CA ASP A 42 -19.53 8.46 11.34
C ASP A 42 -18.20 7.68 11.21
N SER A 43 -17.63 7.59 10.00
CA SER A 43 -16.35 6.92 9.80
C SER A 43 -15.20 7.66 10.50
N ASP A 44 -14.42 6.94 11.31
CA ASP A 44 -13.17 7.44 11.89
C ASP A 44 -12.26 8.07 10.82
N GLU A 45 -11.44 9.04 11.23
CA GLU A 45 -10.55 9.85 10.38
C GLU A 45 -9.68 9.04 9.39
N GLY A 46 -9.32 7.79 9.72
CA GLY A 46 -8.54 6.91 8.85
C GLY A 46 -9.33 6.07 7.84
N LEU A 47 -10.65 5.91 8.03
CA LEU A 47 -11.52 5.07 7.20
C LEU A 47 -12.24 5.93 6.16
N LEU A 48 -12.00 5.67 4.87
CA LEU A 48 -12.74 6.33 3.78
C LEU A 48 -14.13 5.75 3.59
N GLY A 49 -14.33 4.49 3.98
CA GLY A 49 -15.55 3.74 3.77
C GLY A 49 -15.26 2.31 3.36
N VAL A 50 -16.13 1.74 2.53
CA VAL A 50 -16.02 0.34 2.07
C VAL A 50 -16.06 0.23 0.55
N LEU A 51 -15.40 -0.79 0.03
CA LEU A 51 -15.41 -1.18 -1.37
C LEU A 51 -15.96 -2.60 -1.47
N ASN A 52 -16.94 -2.83 -2.34
CA ASN A 52 -17.33 -4.18 -2.71
C ASN A 52 -16.42 -4.69 -3.83
N LEU A 53 -15.60 -5.71 -3.53
CA LEU A 53 -14.75 -6.39 -4.49
C LEU A 53 -15.25 -7.82 -4.66
N HIS A 54 -15.93 -8.10 -5.78
CA HIS A 54 -16.48 -9.43 -6.10
C HIS A 54 -17.37 -10.04 -5.00
N GLY A 55 -18.18 -9.23 -4.32
CA GLY A 55 -19.06 -9.67 -3.23
C GLY A 55 -18.42 -9.62 -1.84
N GLU A 56 -17.11 -9.32 -1.76
CA GLU A 56 -16.41 -9.10 -0.50
C GLU A 56 -16.39 -7.61 -0.15
N ILE A 57 -16.90 -7.25 1.04
CA ILE A 57 -16.89 -5.88 1.53
C ILE A 57 -15.55 -5.61 2.22
N LEU A 58 -14.73 -4.77 1.60
CA LEU A 58 -13.39 -4.44 2.05
C LEU A 58 -13.33 -3.01 2.62
N PRO A 59 -12.68 -2.80 3.78
CA PRO A 59 -12.47 -1.47 4.30
C PRO A 59 -11.41 -0.73 3.46
N VAL A 60 -11.73 0.51 3.08
CA VAL A 60 -10.82 1.40 2.36
C VAL A 60 -10.27 2.44 3.32
N MET A 61 -8.95 2.49 3.48
CA MET A 61 -8.28 3.45 4.35
C MET A 61 -7.54 4.52 3.54
N ASP A 62 -7.47 5.73 4.10
CA ASP A 62 -6.62 6.80 3.58
C ASP A 62 -5.30 6.88 4.37
N PRO A 63 -4.15 6.55 3.77
CA PRO A 63 -2.86 6.71 4.45
C PRO A 63 -2.47 8.18 4.64
N HIS A 64 -3.02 9.13 3.89
CA HIS A 64 -2.62 10.54 3.99
C HIS A 64 -2.83 11.08 5.40
N GLN A 65 -3.99 10.80 6.01
CA GLN A 65 -4.28 11.26 7.37
C GLN A 65 -3.30 10.70 8.40
N ARG A 66 -3.02 9.39 8.36
CA ARG A 66 -2.08 8.75 9.30
C ARG A 66 -0.64 9.23 9.12
N LEU A 67 -0.31 9.75 7.94
CA LEU A 67 1.00 10.32 7.62
C LEU A 67 1.04 11.85 7.79
N GLY A 68 -0.04 12.49 8.25
CA GLY A 68 -0.14 13.94 8.37
C GLY A 68 -0.07 14.68 7.02
N LEU A 69 -0.46 14.02 5.93
CA LEU A 69 -0.46 14.57 4.58
C LEU A 69 -1.85 15.12 4.23
N ALA A 70 -1.88 16.15 3.38
CA ALA A 70 -3.12 16.65 2.80
C ALA A 70 -3.80 15.54 1.98
N ARG A 71 -5.11 15.38 2.18
CA ARG A 71 -5.92 14.41 1.42
C ARG A 71 -6.05 14.90 -0.04
N PRO A 72 -5.62 14.13 -1.04
CA PRO A 72 -5.81 14.52 -2.42
C PRO A 72 -7.28 14.39 -2.82
N VAL A 73 -7.71 15.15 -3.82
CA VAL A 73 -9.02 14.96 -4.47
C VAL A 73 -9.09 13.55 -5.08
N LEU A 74 -10.26 12.93 -5.04
CA LEU A 74 -10.47 11.61 -5.67
C LEU A 74 -10.34 11.76 -7.18
N ALA A 75 -9.46 10.97 -7.79
CA ALA A 75 -9.16 11.04 -9.22
C ALA A 75 -9.01 9.63 -9.81
N ALA A 76 -9.30 9.46 -11.10
CA ALA A 76 -9.32 8.15 -11.76
C ALA A 76 -7.91 7.54 -11.91
N GLU A 77 -6.89 8.40 -11.88
CA GLU A 77 -5.47 8.07 -11.97
C GLU A 77 -4.98 7.41 -10.68
N GLN A 78 -5.72 7.58 -9.59
CA GLN A 78 -5.40 6.95 -8.31
C GLN A 78 -5.54 5.44 -8.39
N ARG A 79 -4.92 4.76 -7.45
CA ARG A 79 -4.92 3.31 -7.37
C ARG A 79 -5.26 2.87 -5.97
N LEU A 80 -5.94 1.74 -5.91
CA LEU A 80 -6.26 1.05 -4.68
C LEU A 80 -5.27 -0.10 -4.53
N VAL A 81 -4.61 -0.20 -3.39
CA VAL A 81 -3.70 -1.30 -3.10
C VAL A 81 -4.33 -2.20 -2.07
N LEU A 82 -4.63 -3.42 -2.49
CA LEU A 82 -5.14 -4.48 -1.66
C LEU A 82 -3.96 -5.08 -0.89
N LEU A 83 -4.01 -4.95 0.44
CA LEU A 83 -3.01 -5.48 1.34
C LEU A 83 -3.55 -6.68 2.10
N ARG A 84 -2.69 -7.70 2.20
CA ARG A 84 -2.85 -8.79 3.13
C ARG A 84 -2.42 -8.32 4.53
N SER A 85 -3.36 -8.23 5.47
CA SER A 85 -3.04 -7.92 6.86
C SER A 85 -3.44 -9.07 7.79
N TYR A 86 -2.60 -9.32 8.78
CA TYR A 86 -2.96 -10.20 9.90
C TYR A 86 -3.34 -9.29 11.05
N THR A 87 -4.64 -9.16 11.36
CA THR A 87 -5.02 -8.54 12.62
C THR A 87 -4.74 -9.53 13.72
N ARG A 88 -3.71 -9.27 14.52
CA ARG A 88 -3.46 -10.03 15.74
C ARG A 88 -4.52 -9.63 16.77
N PHE A 89 -5.72 -10.19 16.67
CA PHE A 89 -6.63 -10.18 17.80
C PHE A 89 -6.00 -11.02 18.89
N LEU A 90 -5.80 -10.42 20.06
CA LEU A 90 -5.25 -11.10 21.21
C LEU A 90 -6.11 -12.34 21.49
N GLN A 91 -5.46 -13.51 21.39
CA GLN A 91 -5.85 -14.83 21.90
C GLN A 91 -6.73 -15.76 21.05
N HIS A 92 -7.25 -15.41 19.87
CA HIS A 92 -7.89 -16.38 18.98
C HIS A 92 -7.41 -16.24 17.54
N THR A 93 -6.93 -17.34 16.97
CA THR A 93 -6.50 -17.47 15.58
C THR A 93 -7.70 -17.27 14.66
N SER A 94 -7.84 -16.08 14.07
CA SER A 94 -8.80 -15.82 12.99
C SER A 94 -8.43 -14.53 12.23
N PRO A 95 -9.10 -14.28 11.11
CA PRO A 95 -8.62 -14.47 9.75
C PRO A 95 -7.66 -13.35 9.31
N THR A 96 -6.95 -13.59 8.21
CA THR A 96 -6.28 -12.52 7.48
C THR A 96 -7.33 -11.49 7.05
N ILE A 97 -7.28 -10.28 7.61
CA ILE A 97 -8.13 -9.18 7.16
C ILE A 97 -7.47 -8.53 5.97
N THR A 98 -8.15 -8.60 4.84
CA THR A 98 -7.74 -7.89 3.64
C THR A 98 -8.19 -6.43 3.76
N ARG A 99 -7.27 -5.49 3.48
CA ARG A 99 -7.55 -4.06 3.55
C ARG A 99 -7.17 -3.39 2.25
N VAL A 100 -7.91 -2.39 1.83
CA VAL A 100 -7.57 -1.55 0.69
C VAL A 100 -6.97 -0.23 1.18
N LEU A 101 -5.80 0.15 0.68
CA LEU A 101 -5.26 1.49 0.83
C LEU A 101 -5.50 2.28 -0.45
N ARG A 102 -6.04 3.49 -0.32
CA ARG A 102 -6.05 4.45 -1.42
C ARG A 102 -4.68 5.11 -1.53
N LEU A 103 -4.01 4.95 -2.66
CA LEU A 103 -2.70 5.53 -2.94
C LEU A 103 -2.79 6.58 -4.06
N GLY A 104 -1.77 7.43 -4.15
CA GLY A 104 -1.71 8.52 -5.11
C GLY A 104 -1.49 8.07 -6.55
N GLU A 105 -0.98 8.98 -7.37
CA GLU A 105 -1.04 8.92 -8.84
C GLU A 105 -0.15 7.86 -9.48
N SER A 106 0.92 7.41 -8.79
CA SER A 106 1.90 6.51 -9.38
C SER A 106 2.29 5.38 -8.44
N ILE A 107 2.35 4.18 -9.02
CA ILE A 107 2.74 2.93 -8.38
C ILE A 107 3.76 2.25 -9.29
N VAL A 108 4.95 1.97 -8.75
CA VAL A 108 6.05 1.32 -9.47
C VAL A 108 6.55 0.14 -8.63
N PRO A 109 6.40 -1.12 -9.09
CA PRO A 109 6.99 -2.25 -8.40
C PRO A 109 8.51 -2.20 -8.56
N VAL A 110 9.23 -2.13 -7.45
CA VAL A 110 10.69 -2.30 -7.40
C VAL A 110 10.97 -3.67 -6.81
N LEU A 111 11.21 -4.62 -7.70
CA LEU A 111 11.90 -5.83 -7.30
C LEU A 111 13.32 -5.39 -7.00
N ALA A 112 13.78 -5.62 -5.77
CA ALA A 112 15.18 -5.40 -5.41
C ALA A 112 16.03 -6.40 -6.21
N ALA A 113 16.27 -6.09 -7.47
CA ALA A 113 17.18 -6.77 -8.36
C ALA A 113 18.41 -5.88 -8.47
N THR A 114 19.40 -6.21 -7.65
CA THR A 114 20.80 -5.82 -7.79
C THR A 114 21.11 -4.34 -7.53
N ALA A 115 22.24 -4.13 -6.88
CA ALA A 115 22.91 -2.86 -6.65
C ALA A 115 22.57 -1.79 -7.70
N LEU A 116 22.13 -0.63 -7.21
CA LEU A 116 22.33 0.63 -7.91
C LEU A 116 23.85 0.88 -7.92
N GLU A 117 24.59 0.15 -8.75
CA GLU A 117 25.95 0.52 -9.13
C GLU A 117 25.81 1.89 -9.80
N PRO A 118 26.38 2.98 -9.26
CA PRO A 118 26.48 4.22 -9.99
C PRO A 118 27.27 3.91 -11.26
N ARG A 119 26.63 4.06 -12.42
CA ARG A 119 27.32 4.02 -13.71
C ARG A 119 28.52 4.95 -13.60
N GLY A 120 29.71 4.35 -13.66
CA GLY A 120 30.94 5.09 -13.60
C GLY A 120 31.01 6.15 -14.69
N SER A 121 31.69 7.24 -14.38
CA SER A 121 32.57 7.83 -15.37
C SER A 121 33.86 8.23 -14.66
N ARG A 122 34.89 7.41 -14.91
CA ARG A 122 36.28 7.83 -14.99
C ARG A 122 36.40 8.95 -16.05
N PRO A 123 37.44 9.79 -16.04
CA PRO A 123 38.85 9.36 -16.09
C PRO A 123 39.69 9.64 -14.83
#